data_AF-A0A814UAR8-F1
#
_entry.id   AF-A0A814UAR8-F1
#
_cell.length_a   1.000
_cell.length_b   1.000
_cell.length_c   1.000
_cell.angle_alpha   90.00
_cell.angle_beta   90.00
_cell.angle_gamma   90.00
#
_symmetry.space_group_name_H-M   'P 1'
#
loop_
_entity.id
_entity.type
_entity.pdbx_description
1 polymer ?
#
loop_
_entity_poly.entity_id
_entity_poly.type
_entity_poly.pdbx_seq_one_letter_code
_entity_poly.pdbx_strand_id
1 'polypeptide(L)'
;MNSEQPTKRLPRPDLRLNPSKWSAAQSGGIASRVAVIATVTAILGGLGLVFVYPYLNIDRYRSIQKVNRAGINPEDTQPAGLPVWRDPFDRKKAG
;
A
#
# COMPACT_ATOMS: atom_id res chain seq x y z
N MET A 1 50.36 26.86 -6.65
CA MET A 1 49.74 26.25 -7.84
C MET A 1 48.67 25.29 -7.36
N ASN A 2 47.40 25.69 -7.44
CA ASN A 2 46.26 24.85 -7.03
C ASN A 2 45.82 24.04 -8.26
N SER A 3 45.94 22.72 -8.20
CA SER A 3 45.57 21.81 -9.29
C SER A 3 44.09 21.48 -9.23
N GLU A 4 43.29 22.14 -10.07
CA GLU A 4 41.90 21.78 -10.29
C GLU A 4 41.81 20.36 -10.89
N GLN A 5 41.21 19.44 -10.15
CA GLN A 5 40.95 18.08 -10.64
C GLN A 5 39.78 18.11 -11.64
N PRO A 6 39.92 17.56 -12.86
CA PRO A 6 38.85 17.57 -13.84
C PRO A 6 37.70 16.67 -13.38
N THR A 7 36.60 17.28 -12.92
CA THR A 7 35.40 16.54 -12.52
C THR A 7 34.84 15.80 -13.73
N LYS A 8 35.05 14.48 -13.78
CA LYS A 8 34.51 13.58 -14.79
C LYS A 8 32.98 13.54 -14.63
N ARG A 9 32.25 14.36 -15.38
CA ARG A 9 30.77 14.35 -15.35
C ARG A 9 30.28 13.02 -15.91
N LEU A 10 29.49 12.30 -15.12
CA LEU A 10 28.82 11.08 -15.57
C LEU A 10 27.84 11.42 -16.70
N PRO A 11 27.69 10.54 -17.71
CA PRO A 11 26.70 10.74 -18.77
C PRO A 11 25.31 10.77 -18.14
N ARG A 12 24.50 11.78 -18.47
CA ARG A 12 23.09 11.83 -18.04
C ARG A 12 22.33 10.77 -18.83
N PRO A 13 21.62 9.83 -18.17
CA PRO A 13 20.78 8.90 -18.90
C PRO A 13 19.67 9.67 -19.62
N ASP A 14 19.49 9.37 -20.90
CA ASP A 14 18.31 9.78 -21.65
C ASP A 14 17.09 9.05 -21.05
N LEU A 15 16.32 9.77 -20.24
CA LEU A 15 15.08 9.28 -19.62
C LEU A 15 13.85 9.51 -20.51
N ARG A 16 14.02 9.74 -21.82
CA ARG A 16 12.88 9.90 -22.73
C ARG A 16 12.15 8.57 -22.83
N LEU A 17 10.98 8.54 -22.19
CA LEU A 17 10.03 7.45 -22.31
C LEU A 17 9.73 7.25 -23.81
N ASN A 18 10.01 6.06 -24.31
CA ASN A 18 9.64 5.68 -25.66
C ASN A 18 8.30 4.93 -25.60
N PRO A 19 7.16 5.58 -25.91
CA PRO A 19 5.84 4.97 -25.79
C PRO A 19 5.63 3.80 -26.76
N SER A 20 6.38 3.72 -27.87
CA SER A 20 6.20 2.64 -28.86
C SER A 20 6.62 1.27 -28.34
N LYS A 21 7.54 1.20 -27.36
CA LYS A 21 7.94 -0.05 -26.71
C LYS A 21 6.85 -0.66 -25.84
N TRP A 22 5.90 0.15 -25.38
CA TRP A 22 4.81 -0.26 -24.47
C TRP A 22 3.49 -0.46 -25.22
N SER A 23 3.38 0.07 -26.44
CA SER A 23 2.17 0.01 -27.26
C SER A 23 1.99 -1.31 -28.02
N ALA A 24 3.02 -2.16 -28.12
CA ALA A 24 3.00 -3.36 -28.95
C ALA A 24 2.17 -4.53 -28.37
N ALA A 25 1.69 -4.42 -27.13
CA ALA A 25 1.02 -5.52 -26.42
C ALA A 25 -0.46 -5.24 -26.14
N GLN A 26 -1.21 -4.81 -27.16
CA GLN A 26 -2.63 -4.49 -26.96
C GLN A 26 -3.54 -5.04 -28.07
N SER A 27 -3.58 -6.36 -28.19
CA SER A 27 -4.71 -7.06 -28.83
C SER A 27 -4.96 -8.41 -28.19
N GLY A 28 -5.24 -8.40 -26.88
CA GLY A 28 -5.74 -9.59 -26.19
C GLY A 28 -7.16 -9.92 -26.63
N GLY A 29 -7.38 -11.13 -27.15
CA GLY A 29 -8.72 -11.64 -27.49
C GLY A 29 -9.63 -11.80 -26.25
N ILE A 30 -10.89 -12.18 -26.46
CA ILE A 30 -11.92 -12.30 -25.41
C ILE A 30 -11.43 -13.18 -24.22
N ALA A 31 -10.71 -14.26 -24.49
CA ALA A 31 -10.15 -15.14 -23.46
C ALA A 31 -9.20 -14.42 -22.49
N SER A 32 -8.36 -13.49 -22.99
CA SER A 32 -7.44 -12.71 -22.16
C SER A 32 -8.20 -11.76 -21.23
N ARG A 33 -9.29 -11.15 -21.71
CA ARG A 33 -10.15 -10.28 -20.89
C ARG A 33 -10.86 -11.05 -19.79
N VAL A 34 -11.39 -12.24 -20.12
CA VAL A 34 -12.02 -13.12 -19.14
C VAL A 34 -11.02 -13.57 -18.08
N ALA A 35 -9.80 -13.94 -18.48
CA ALA A 35 -8.75 -14.31 -17.54
C ALA A 35 -8.41 -13.17 -16.57
N VAL A 36 -8.24 -11.93 -17.08
CA VAL A 36 -7.97 -10.76 -16.23
C VAL A 36 -9.11 -10.50 -15.25
N ILE A 37 -10.36 -10.52 -15.71
CA ILE A 37 -11.53 -10.32 -14.85
C ILE A 37 -11.60 -11.40 -13.77
N ALA A 38 -11.40 -12.67 -14.14
CA ALA A 38 -11.39 -13.78 -13.20
C ALA A 38 -10.29 -13.62 -12.14
N THR A 39 -9.07 -13.24 -12.53
CA THR A 39 -7.98 -13.00 -11.59
C THR A 39 -8.29 -11.86 -10.63
N VAL A 40 -8.76 -10.71 -11.14
CA VAL A 40 -9.11 -9.56 -10.29
C VAL A 40 -10.24 -9.93 -9.33
N THR A 41 -11.25 -10.66 -9.80
CA THR A 41 -12.38 -11.11 -8.98
C THR A 41 -11.93 -12.07 -7.89
N ALA A 42 -11.05 -13.02 -8.21
CA ALA A 42 -10.49 -13.94 -7.23
C ALA A 42 -9.67 -13.21 -6.15
N ILE A 43 -8.86 -12.21 -6.54
CA ILE A 43 -8.10 -11.39 -5.60
C ILE A 43 -9.05 -10.59 -4.69
N LEU A 44 -10.01 -9.89 -5.27
CA LEU A 44 -10.97 -9.09 -4.51
C LEU A 44 -11.83 -9.96 -3.58
N GLY A 45 -12.26 -11.14 -4.04
CA GLY A 45 -12.98 -12.11 -3.22
C GLY A 45 -12.13 -12.62 -2.04
N GLY A 46 -10.87 -12.97 -2.29
CA GLY A 46 -9.94 -13.42 -1.25
C GLY A 46 -9.62 -12.32 -0.23
N LEU A 47 -9.32 -11.12 -0.70
CA LEU A 47 -9.07 -9.96 0.17
C LEU A 47 -10.33 -9.53 0.92
N GLY A 48 -11.50 -9.65 0.31
CA GLY A 48 -12.78 -9.32 0.92
C GLY A 48 -12.98 -10.01 2.27
N LEU A 49 -12.60 -11.28 2.40
CA LEU A 49 -12.71 -11.99 3.69
C LEU A 49 -11.80 -11.39 4.77
N VAL A 50 -10.56 -11.04 4.44
CA VAL A 50 -9.59 -10.47 5.38
C VAL A 50 -10.06 -9.11 5.91
N PHE A 51 -10.65 -8.29 5.03
CA PHE A 51 -11.15 -6.96 5.43
C PHE A 51 -12.53 -7.02 6.07
N VAL A 52 -13.47 -7.82 5.55
CA VAL A 52 -14.87 -7.82 6.00
C VAL A 52 -15.07 -8.64 7.27
N TYR A 53 -14.41 -9.78 7.42
CA TYR A 53 -14.61 -10.66 8.58
C TYR A 53 -14.38 -9.95 9.93
N PRO A 54 -13.35 -9.11 10.10
CA PRO A 54 -13.18 -8.32 11.32
C PRO A 54 -14.34 -7.37 11.62
N TYR A 55 -14.94 -6.75 10.60
CA TYR A 55 -16.09 -5.85 10.79
C TYR A 55 -17.36 -6.61 11.16
N LEU A 56 -17.53 -7.85 10.71
CA LEU A 56 -18.64 -8.71 11.13
C LEU A 56 -18.45 -9.26 12.56
N ASN A 57 -17.23 -9.25 13.10
CA ASN A 57 -16.88 -9.81 14.40
C ASN A 57 -16.25 -8.76 15.34
N ILE A 58 -16.76 -7.53 15.32
CA ILE A 58 -16.20 -6.38 16.03
C ILE A 58 -15.86 -6.66 17.49
N ASP A 59 -16.74 -7.31 18.25
CA ASP A 59 -16.55 -7.51 19.68
C ASP A 59 -15.35 -8.42 19.99
N ARG A 60 -15.15 -9.46 19.17
CA ARG A 60 -13.99 -10.36 19.26
C ARG A 60 -12.69 -9.63 18.96
N TYR A 61 -12.65 -8.86 17.87
CA TYR A 61 -11.43 -8.14 17.50
C TYR A 61 -11.12 -7.00 18.46
N ARG A 62 -12.15 -6.40 19.08
CA ARG A 62 -11.99 -5.39 20.12
C ARG A 62 -11.43 -5.98 21.42
N SER A 63 -11.90 -7.16 21.86
CA SER A 63 -11.36 -7.78 23.08
C SER A 63 -9.89 -8.16 22.90
N ILE A 64 -9.54 -8.74 21.75
CA ILE A 64 -8.14 -9.06 21.40
C ILE A 64 -7.29 -7.78 21.36
N GLN A 65 -7.78 -6.69 20.76
CA GLN A 65 -7.05 -5.42 20.71
C GLN A 65 -6.84 -4.80 22.09
N LYS A 66 -7.83 -4.86 22.99
CA LYS A 66 -7.68 -4.35 24.35
C LYS A 66 -6.54 -5.03 25.10
N VAL A 67 -6.41 -6.35 24.95
CA VAL A 67 -5.33 -7.12 25.57
C VAL A 67 -3.99 -6.79 24.90
N ASN A 68 -3.93 -6.79 23.57
CA ASN A 68 -2.69 -6.57 22.83
C ASN A 68 -2.15 -5.12 22.92
N ARG A 69 -3.02 -4.14 23.18
CA ARG A 69 -2.65 -2.72 23.38
C ARG A 69 -2.55 -2.34 24.86
N ALA A 70 -2.72 -3.28 25.79
CA ALA A 70 -2.59 -2.98 27.20
C ALA A 70 -1.16 -2.50 27.50
N GLY A 71 -1.03 -1.31 28.10
CA GLY A 71 0.26 -0.74 28.48
C GLY A 71 1.07 -0.11 27.33
N ILE A 72 0.52 -0.04 26.11
CA ILE A 72 1.17 0.66 24.99
C ILE A 72 0.61 2.08 24.91
N ASN A 73 1.46 3.09 25.15
CA ASN A 73 1.14 4.47 24.81
C ASN A 73 1.45 4.71 23.32
N PRO A 74 0.44 4.92 22.46
CA PRO A 74 0.65 5.07 21.02
C PRO A 74 1.53 6.27 20.66
N GLU A 75 1.52 7.32 21.50
CA GLU A 75 2.32 8.53 21.31
C GLU A 75 3.81 8.28 21.57
N ASP A 76 4.13 7.44 22.56
CA ASP A 76 5.52 7.11 22.92
C ASP A 76 6.12 6.04 22.01
N THR A 77 5.29 5.21 21.38
CA THR A 77 5.73 4.13 20.50
C THR A 77 6.02 4.63 19.09
N GLN A 78 5.41 5.74 18.67
CA GLN A 78 5.52 6.23 17.31
C GLN A 78 6.67 7.23 17.14
N PRO A 79 7.40 7.19 16.01
CA PRO A 79 8.45 8.15 15.74
C PRO A 79 7.91 9.59 15.76
N ALA A 80 8.67 10.50 16.35
CA ALA A 80 8.32 11.91 16.39
C ALA A 80 8.10 12.47 14.96
N GLY A 81 6.98 13.18 14.77
CA GLY A 81 6.62 13.81 13.50
C GLY A 81 5.66 13.02 12.60
N LEU A 82 5.26 11.81 12.99
CA LEU A 82 4.22 11.04 12.29
C LEU A 82 2.88 11.10 13.04
N PRO A 83 1.74 11.18 12.32
CA PRO A 83 0.43 11.15 12.97
C PRO A 83 0.15 9.78 13.59
N VAL A 84 -0.36 9.78 14.83
CA VAL A 84 -0.76 8.56 15.53
C VAL A 84 -1.86 7.85 14.75
N TRP A 85 -1.58 6.60 14.36
CA TRP A 85 -2.55 5.75 13.67
C TRP A 85 -3.82 5.60 14.51
N ARG A 86 -4.96 6.00 13.93
CA ARG A 86 -6.27 5.86 14.55
C ARG A 86 -6.70 4.39 14.53
N ASP A 87 -7.26 3.93 15.64
CA ASP A 87 -7.82 2.58 15.75
C ASP A 87 -8.95 2.41 14.71
N PRO A 88 -8.84 1.45 13.76
CA PRO A 88 -9.83 1.25 12.72
C PRO A 88 -11.19 0.76 13.22
N PHE A 89 -11.30 0.37 14.50
CA PHE A 89 -12.55 -0.08 15.14
C PHE A 89 -13.05 0.86 16.24
N ASP A 90 -12.42 2.03 16.38
CA ASP A 90 -12.90 3.05 17.29
C ASP A 90 -14.16 3.69 16.73
N ARG A 91 -15.19 3.82 17.58
CA ARG A 91 -16.45 4.43 17.15
C ARG A 91 -16.28 5.93 17.37
N LYS A 92 -16.61 6.77 16.38
CA LYS A 92 -16.84 8.19 16.66
C LYS A 92 -17.91 8.24 17.76
N LYS A 93 -17.58 8.87 18.89
CA LYS A 93 -18.58 9.22 19.89
C LYS A 93 -19.63 10.06 19.15
N ALA A 94 -20.89 9.60 19.15
CA ALA A 94 -21.99 10.47 18.75
C ALA A 94 -21.97 11.63 19.76
N GLY A 95 -21.75 12.84 19.24
CA GLY A 95 -21.79 14.07 20.02
C GLY A 95 -23.23 14.46 20.31
#